data_AF-A0A7C5ELB7-F1
#
_entry.id   AF-A0A7C5ELB7-F1
#
_cell.length_a   1.000
_cell.length_b   1.000
_cell.length_c   1.000
_cell.angle_alpha   90.00
_cell.angle_beta   90.00
_cell.angle_gamma   90.00
#
_symmetry.space_group_name_H-M   'P 1'
#
loop_
_entity.id
_entity.type
_entity.pdbx_description
1 polymer ?
#
loop_
_entity_poly.entity_id
_entity_poly.type
_entity_poly.pdbx_seq_one_letter_code
_entity_poly.pdbx_strand_id
1 'polypeptide(L)'
;QVVKTYYVSEGFETVTASCPVPVVMAGGKKVGELDALRMAYNAVSEGAAGVDMGRNIFQSEAPAAMIQAVGKVVHELMKPEQAYEYYQTLRHETKGVEATARR
;
A
#
# COMPACT_ATOMS: atom_id res chain seq x y z
N GLN A 1 -5.14 -14.54 -16.00
CA GLN A 1 -4.26 -15.29 -15.07
C GLN A 1 -3.37 -14.27 -14.36
N VAL A 2 -3.01 -14.49 -13.10
CA VAL A 2 -2.21 -13.56 -12.27
C VAL A 2 -1.29 -14.38 -11.37
N VAL A 3 -0.07 -13.89 -11.13
CA VAL A 3 0.86 -14.45 -10.15
C VAL A 3 0.92 -13.52 -8.94
N LYS A 4 0.80 -14.09 -7.73
CA LYS A 4 1.02 -13.36 -6.47
C LYS A 4 2.31 -13.86 -5.83
N THR A 5 3.18 -12.92 -5.44
CA THR A 5 4.46 -13.24 -4.78
C THR A 5 4.82 -12.18 -3.72
N TYR A 6 5.90 -12.39 -2.98
CA TYR A 6 6.43 -11.41 -2.03
C TYR A 6 7.42 -10.44 -2.69
N TYR A 7 7.52 -9.23 -2.13
CA TYR A 7 8.55 -8.28 -2.49
C TYR A 7 9.93 -8.75 -1.97
N VAL A 8 10.96 -8.53 -2.77
CA VAL A 8 12.37 -8.65 -2.37
C VAL A 8 13.07 -7.33 -2.70
N SER A 9 13.97 -6.86 -1.84
CA SER A 9 14.58 -5.53 -2.02
C SER A 9 15.61 -5.46 -3.13
N GLU A 10 16.13 -6.61 -3.58
CA GLU A 10 17.13 -6.70 -4.64
C GLU A 10 16.61 -7.62 -5.74
N GLY A 11 16.55 -7.12 -6.97
CA GLY A 11 16.23 -7.91 -8.16
C GLY A 11 14.74 -8.20 -8.37
N PHE A 12 13.82 -7.51 -7.69
CA PHE A 12 12.39 -7.73 -7.89
C PHE A 12 11.92 -7.27 -9.29
N GLU A 13 12.60 -6.30 -9.90
CA GLU A 13 12.44 -5.95 -11.31
C GLU A 13 12.79 -7.09 -12.27
N THR A 14 13.72 -7.98 -11.87
CA THR A 14 14.01 -9.20 -12.65
C THR A 14 12.88 -10.21 -12.52
N VAL A 15 12.26 -10.32 -11.34
CA VAL A 15 11.11 -11.20 -11.09
C VAL A 15 9.91 -10.77 -11.94
N THR A 16 9.59 -9.48 -11.95
CA THR A 16 8.46 -8.93 -12.73
C THR A 16 8.75 -9.03 -14.24
N ALA A 17 9.96 -8.70 -14.69
CA ALA A 17 10.33 -8.77 -16.10
C ALA A 17 10.37 -10.20 -16.66
N SER A 18 10.65 -11.20 -15.82
CA SER A 18 10.71 -12.61 -16.23
C SER A 18 9.34 -13.30 -16.23
N CYS A 19 8.30 -12.68 -15.67
CA CYS A 19 6.97 -13.28 -15.58
C CYS A 19 6.10 -12.90 -16.80
N PRO A 20 5.59 -13.86 -17.59
CA PRO A 20 4.80 -13.54 -18.79
C PRO A 20 3.37 -13.08 -18.48
N VAL A 21 2.97 -12.99 -17.21
CA VAL A 21 1.65 -12.58 -16.75
C VAL A 21 1.78 -11.55 -15.61
N PRO A 22 0.74 -10.74 -15.32
CA PRO A 22 0.81 -9.73 -14.28
C PRO A 22 1.21 -10.30 -12.90
N VAL A 23 2.17 -9.63 -12.26
CA VAL A 23 2.62 -9.93 -10.90
C VAL A 23 1.97 -8.96 -9.91
N VAL A 24 1.37 -9.49 -8.86
CA VAL A 24 0.81 -8.73 -7.74
C VAL A 24 1.63 -9.01 -6.49
N MET A 25 2.05 -7.95 -5.79
CA MET A 25 2.89 -8.06 -4.61
C MET A 25 2.06 -8.26 -3.33
N ALA A 26 2.36 -9.29 -2.55
CA ALA A 26 1.71 -9.59 -1.27
C ALA A 26 2.28 -8.72 -0.14
N GLY A 27 1.40 -8.06 0.64
CA GLY A 27 1.83 -7.11 1.67
C GLY A 27 2.64 -7.67 2.84
N GLY A 28 2.81 -8.99 3.00
CA GLY A 28 3.63 -9.55 4.09
C GLY A 28 3.05 -9.35 5.49
N LYS A 29 3.92 -9.33 6.51
CA LYS A 29 3.57 -9.06 7.92
C LYS A 29 3.18 -7.59 8.10
N LYS A 30 2.47 -7.26 9.20
CA LYS A 30 2.24 -5.86 9.55
C LYS A 30 3.57 -5.16 9.78
N VAL A 31 3.73 -4.02 9.14
CA VAL A 31 4.83 -3.06 9.32
C VAL A 31 4.24 -1.66 9.56
N GLY A 32 5.08 -0.65 9.79
CA GLY A 32 4.62 0.73 9.86
C GLY A 32 3.95 1.16 8.56
N GLU A 33 2.95 2.04 8.63
CA GLU A 33 2.17 2.48 7.47
C GLU A 33 3.06 3.09 6.37
N LEU A 34 4.04 3.93 6.75
CA LEU A 34 5.01 4.48 5.80
C LEU A 34 5.85 3.39 5.12
N ASP A 35 6.28 2.36 5.86
CA ASP A 35 7.07 1.25 5.29
C ASP A 35 6.22 0.39 4.35
N ALA A 36 4.94 0.19 4.67
CA ALA A 36 4.00 -0.48 3.77
C ALA A 36 3.81 0.32 2.48
N LEU A 37 3.67 1.66 2.57
CA LEU A 37 3.56 2.53 1.39
C LEU A 37 4.85 2.52 0.55
N ARG A 38 6.03 2.51 1.17
CA ARG A 38 7.31 2.36 0.48
C ARG A 38 7.41 1.01 -0.24
N MET A 39 7.02 -0.07 0.42
CA MET A 39 6.99 -1.41 -0.18
C MET A 39 6.06 -1.46 -1.40
N ALA A 40 4.86 -0.88 -1.30
CA ALA A 40 3.92 -0.80 -2.42
C ALA A 40 4.49 0.04 -3.58
N TYR A 41 5.08 1.20 -3.26
CA TYR A 41 5.66 2.11 -4.26
C TYR A 41 6.80 1.44 -5.02
N ASN A 42 7.74 0.81 -4.29
CA ASN A 42 8.86 0.13 -4.90
C ASN A 42 8.39 -1.03 -5.78
N ALA A 43 7.50 -1.89 -5.27
CA ALA A 43 6.99 -3.02 -6.03
C ALA A 43 6.34 -2.58 -7.36
N VAL A 44 5.49 -1.55 -7.34
CA VAL A 44 4.84 -1.04 -8.57
C VAL A 44 5.86 -0.34 -9.48
N SER A 45 6.79 0.43 -8.92
CA SER A 45 7.86 1.09 -9.70
C SER A 45 8.80 0.09 -10.37
N GLU A 46 8.96 -1.10 -9.77
CA GLU A 46 9.76 -2.21 -10.28
C GLU A 46 8.93 -3.20 -11.11
N GLY A 47 7.71 -2.83 -11.54
CA GLY A 47 6.95 -3.56 -12.54
C GLY A 47 5.84 -4.47 -12.02
N ALA A 48 5.54 -4.47 -10.72
CA ALA A 48 4.32 -5.13 -10.24
C ALA A 48 3.08 -4.42 -10.80
N ALA A 49 2.09 -5.21 -11.23
CA ALA A 49 0.81 -4.71 -11.72
C ALA A 49 -0.12 -4.22 -10.59
N GLY A 50 0.26 -4.44 -9.33
CA GLY A 50 -0.50 -3.99 -8.17
C GLY A 50 -0.05 -4.67 -6.89
N VAL A 51 -0.85 -4.50 -5.83
CA VAL A 51 -0.58 -5.07 -4.50
C VAL A 51 -1.80 -5.80 -3.96
N ASP A 52 -1.56 -6.85 -3.18
CA ASP A 52 -2.54 -7.60 -2.40
C ASP A 52 -2.16 -7.49 -0.92
N MET A 53 -2.61 -6.40 -0.30
CA MET A 53 -2.29 -6.05 1.08
C MET A 53 -3.43 -6.41 2.02
N GLY A 54 -3.24 -7.47 2.81
CA GLY A 54 -4.12 -7.81 3.92
C GLY A 54 -3.76 -7.04 5.19
N ARG A 55 -2.83 -7.60 5.99
CA ARG A 55 -2.50 -7.12 7.36
C ARG A 55 -2.17 -5.63 7.42
N ASN A 56 -1.46 -5.10 6.42
CA ASN A 56 -1.11 -3.68 6.36
C ASN A 56 -2.31 -2.75 6.14
N ILE A 57 -3.47 -3.26 5.73
CA ILE A 57 -4.72 -2.51 5.65
C ILE A 57 -5.55 -2.74 6.93
N PHE A 58 -5.97 -3.98 7.18
CA PHE A 58 -6.97 -4.24 8.23
C PHE A 58 -6.43 -4.16 9.67
N GLN A 59 -5.10 -4.21 9.87
CA GLN A 59 -4.47 -3.98 11.18
C GLN A 59 -3.90 -2.57 11.32
N SER A 60 -4.19 -1.67 10.38
CA SER A 60 -3.87 -0.24 10.54
C SER A 60 -4.84 0.42 11.52
N GLU A 61 -4.41 1.50 12.18
CA GLU A 61 -5.29 2.31 13.03
C GLU A 61 -6.45 2.97 12.26
N ALA A 62 -6.29 3.20 10.96
CA ALA A 62 -7.34 3.71 10.09
C ALA A 62 -7.36 2.95 8.75
N PRO A 63 -7.97 1.75 8.69
CA PRO A 63 -7.97 0.90 7.50
C PRO A 63 -8.51 1.59 6.24
N ALA A 64 -9.56 2.40 6.37
CA ALA A 64 -10.15 3.16 5.26
C ALA A 64 -9.23 4.27 4.72
N ALA A 65 -8.44 4.91 5.59
CA ALA A 65 -7.42 5.87 5.16
C ALA A 65 -6.25 5.15 4.49
N MET A 66 -5.83 4.01 5.06
CA MET A 66 -4.70 3.25 4.55
C MET A 66 -4.97 2.67 3.16
N ILE A 67 -6.17 2.12 2.89
CA ILE A 67 -6.51 1.61 1.55
C ILE A 67 -6.55 2.73 0.50
N GLN A 68 -7.01 3.93 0.87
CA GLN A 68 -6.99 5.08 -0.03
C GLN A 68 -5.55 5.55 -0.33
N ALA A 69 -4.69 5.61 0.68
CA ALA A 69 -3.28 5.95 0.49
C ALA A 69 -2.54 4.92 -0.38
N VAL A 70 -2.77 3.62 -0.17
CA VAL A 70 -2.25 2.57 -1.05
C VAL A 70 -2.79 2.72 -2.48
N GLY A 71 -4.07 3.05 -2.64
CA GLY A 71 -4.67 3.34 -3.95
C GLY A 71 -3.95 4.47 -4.69
N LYS A 72 -3.61 5.58 -3.99
CA LYS A 72 -2.82 6.68 -4.55
C LYS A 72 -1.42 6.25 -4.99
N VAL A 73 -0.75 5.40 -4.21
CA VAL A 73 0.56 4.85 -4.58
C VAL A 73 0.46 3.98 -5.84
N VAL A 74 -0.51 3.05 -5.87
CA VAL A 74 -0.63 2.04 -6.94
C VAL A 74 -1.12 2.65 -8.26
N HIS A 75 -2.09 3.56 -8.22
CA HIS A 75 -2.74 4.08 -9.42
C HIS A 75 -2.18 5.41 -9.91
N GLU A 76 -1.57 6.20 -9.03
CA GLU A 76 -1.09 7.55 -9.34
C GLU A 76 0.43 7.72 -9.12
N LEU A 77 1.14 6.64 -8.74
CA LEU A 77 2.57 6.65 -8.39
C LEU A 77 2.92 7.75 -7.37
N MET A 78 1.99 8.05 -6.45
CA MET A 78 2.22 9.00 -5.37
C MET A 78 3.41 8.54 -4.51
N LYS A 79 4.34 9.45 -4.20
CA LYS A 79 5.52 9.11 -3.40
C LYS A 79 5.10 8.67 -1.99
N PRO A 80 5.82 7.73 -1.35
CA PRO A 80 5.41 7.16 -0.06
C PRO A 80 5.19 8.20 1.04
N GLU A 81 6.04 9.22 1.11
CA GLU A 81 5.95 10.30 2.10
C GLU A 81 4.67 11.12 1.91
N GLN A 82 4.32 11.46 0.66
CA GLN A 82 3.09 12.18 0.33
C GLN A 82 1.84 11.33 0.58
N ALA A 83 1.90 10.04 0.24
CA ALA A 83 0.82 9.10 0.53
C ALA A 83 0.62 8.90 2.04
N TYR A 84 1.70 8.99 2.82
CA TYR A 84 1.64 8.91 4.28
C TYR A 84 1.03 10.18 4.88
N GLU A 85 1.38 11.37 4.39
CA GLU A 85 0.72 12.63 4.75
C GLU A 85 -0.79 12.60 4.43
N TYR A 86 -1.15 12.06 3.28
CA TYR A 86 -2.54 11.85 2.88
C TYR A 86 -3.28 10.89 3.82
N TYR A 87 -2.66 9.76 4.17
CA TYR A 87 -3.17 8.83 5.19
C TYR A 87 -3.40 9.53 6.53
N GLN A 88 -2.45 10.34 7.01
CA GLN A 88 -2.58 11.04 8.28
C GLN A 88 -3.72 12.05 8.26
N THR A 89 -3.86 12.81 7.17
CA THR A 89 -4.99 13.74 6.98
C THR A 89 -6.33 13.02 7.14
N LEU A 90 -6.55 11.95 6.37
CA LEU A 90 -7.79 11.17 6.42
C LEU A 90 -8.03 10.51 7.79
N ARG A 91 -6.97 10.03 8.44
CA ARG A 91 -7.02 9.43 9.78
C ARG A 91 -7.52 10.45 10.82
N HIS A 92 -7.06 11.70 10.72
CA HIS A 92 -7.47 12.75 11.65
C HIS A 92 -8.89 13.24 11.38
N GLU A 93 -9.30 13.37 10.12
CA GLU A 93 -10.68 13.71 9.73
C GLU A 93 -11.69 12.68 10.26
N THR A 94 -11.38 11.39 10.11
CA THR A 94 -12.25 10.29 10.58
C THR A 94 -12.43 10.33 12.10
N LYS A 95 -11.35 10.58 12.86
CA LYS A 95 -11.42 10.72 14.33
C LYS A 95 -12.27 11.92 14.76
N GLY A 96 -12.22 13.01 14.01
CA GLY A 96 -13.07 14.18 14.26
C GLY A 96 -14.55 13.87 14.10
N VAL A 97 -14.92 13.16 13.02
CA VAL A 97 -16.31 12.75 12.75
C VAL A 97 -16.84 11.81 13.83
N GLU A 98 -16.06 10.79 14.22
CA GLU A 98 -16.47 9.85 15.28
C GLU A 98 -16.65 10.52 16.64
N ALA A 99 -15.79 11.51 16.97
CA ALA A 99 -15.92 12.27 18.21
C ALA A 99 -17.17 13.16 18.22
N THR A 100 -17.60 13.68 17.07
CA THR A 100 -18.84 14.46 16.94
C THR A 100 -20.08 13.56 16.97
N ALA A 101 -20.03 12.38 16.33
CA ALA A 101 -21.16 11.45 16.28
C ALA A 101 -21.49 10.76 17.62
N ARG A 102 -20.57 10.80 18.60
CA ARG A 102 -20.76 10.27 19.96
C ARG A 102 -21.28 11.30 20.97
N ARG A 103 -21.58 12.52 20.53
CA ARG A 103 -22.25 13.56 21.32
C ARG A 103 -23.72 13.62 20.96
#